data_AF-A0A6P8SQN1-F1
#
_entry.id   AF-A0A6P8SQN1-F1
#
_cell.length_a   1.000
_cell.length_b   1.000
_cell.length_c   1.000
_cell.angle_alpha   90.00
_cell.angle_beta   90.00
_cell.angle_gamma   90.00
#
_symmetry.space_group_name_H-M   'P 1'
#
loop_
_entity.id
_entity.type
_entity.pdbx_description
1 polymer ?
#
loop_
_entity_poly.entity_id
_entity_poly.type
_entity_poly.pdbx_seq_one_letter_code
_entity_poly.pdbx_strand_id
1 'polypeptide(L)'
;MKEAEEIGSSRRMNSLTLNRHTEILEILEIPQLMDTCVRNGYYEEALELAAYVKRLERKHSTLPVIQGIVREVRQSTSLMLNQLLQQLRSNSQLPVCLRVIGYLRRMDVFTEAELRVKFLQARGSWLSSILAAVPNDDPYFHITKTMEACRVHLFDVITQYRAIFSDDDPLPGSQVNEAAIFHGWVVKMVSEFLQTLERDLQRGVGGRLDSLLGQCMYFGLSFSRVGADFRGQLAPMFQRSAAETFRGAVSEALERFQEDMNVYTLISMPSVLGGSIPPQQGPQPGTLQPPLSLLDFTPLACFLNNILSAFNDLRLCCPVGLAEEVSVCLQDAMANVTRQVLLFHRAEESAFSAREKDLFLSFCCSYAEDLLPFINRCLQILFPPNQIALILGVPVSQLHRFGSLGNIDIAAILTPLSFLLPQIEIAPEEIQLPEISSDIDISPELSGLTLETQRQEVQTQQQEVETQQQEVETQQQEVETKQQEVETKQQEVETHQQEVETKQQEVELSKETGKSDSEDQDEDFSLE
;
A
#
# COMPACT_ATOMS: atom_id res chain seq x y z
N MET A 1 -79.13 -42.47 -15.39
CA MET A 1 -78.96 -41.03 -15.73
C MET A 1 -77.72 -40.45 -15.08
N LYS A 2 -77.53 -40.53 -13.76
CA LYS A 2 -76.30 -40.04 -13.08
C LYS A 2 -74.99 -40.59 -13.68
N GLU A 3 -74.90 -41.90 -13.95
CA GLU A 3 -73.71 -42.49 -14.58
C GLU A 3 -73.46 -41.98 -16.03
N ALA A 4 -74.52 -41.68 -16.79
CA ALA A 4 -74.39 -41.15 -18.14
C ALA A 4 -73.96 -39.67 -18.13
N GLU A 5 -74.40 -38.89 -17.14
CA GLU A 5 -73.91 -37.53 -16.88
C GLU A 5 -72.45 -37.53 -16.42
N GLU A 6 -72.06 -38.46 -15.54
CA GLU A 6 -70.67 -38.63 -15.10
C GLU A 6 -69.74 -39.00 -16.27
N ILE A 7 -70.14 -39.96 -17.11
CA ILE A 7 -69.39 -40.33 -18.33
C ILE A 7 -69.31 -39.14 -19.29
N GLY A 8 -70.40 -38.40 -19.48
CA GLY A 8 -70.41 -37.19 -20.30
C GLY A 8 -69.48 -36.09 -19.77
N SER A 9 -69.46 -35.88 -18.45
CA SER A 9 -68.59 -34.90 -17.79
C SER A 9 -67.11 -35.30 -17.88
N SER A 10 -66.80 -36.59 -17.67
CA SER A 10 -65.45 -37.15 -17.77
C SER A 10 -64.91 -37.06 -19.19
N ARG A 11 -65.74 -37.38 -20.20
CA ARG A 11 -65.36 -37.27 -21.61
C ARG A 11 -65.13 -35.81 -22.03
N ARG A 12 -65.94 -34.88 -21.50
CA ARG A 12 -65.78 -33.44 -21.73
C ARG A 12 -64.50 -32.91 -21.08
N MET A 13 -64.18 -33.37 -19.86
CA MET A 13 -62.94 -33.03 -19.16
C MET A 13 -61.71 -33.60 -19.87
N ASN A 14 -61.73 -34.87 -20.29
CA ASN A 14 -60.65 -35.46 -21.08
C ASN A 14 -60.43 -34.74 -22.42
N SER A 15 -61.51 -34.37 -23.12
CA SER A 15 -61.39 -33.60 -24.35
C SER A 15 -60.78 -32.21 -24.11
N LEU A 16 -61.13 -31.54 -23.00
CA LEU A 16 -60.55 -30.25 -22.64
C LEU A 16 -59.06 -30.37 -22.31
N THR A 17 -58.67 -31.38 -21.52
CA THR A 17 -57.27 -31.67 -21.20
C THR A 17 -56.47 -31.99 -22.45
N LEU A 18 -57.00 -32.80 -23.37
CA LEU A 18 -56.32 -33.14 -24.62
C LEU A 18 -56.10 -31.89 -25.49
N ASN A 19 -57.10 -31.00 -25.55
CA ASN A 19 -57.01 -29.76 -26.31
C ASN A 19 -56.01 -28.75 -25.72
N ARG A 20 -55.76 -28.80 -24.41
CA ARG A 20 -54.83 -27.92 -23.69
C ARG A 20 -53.53 -28.62 -23.27
N HIS A 21 -53.27 -29.82 -23.77
CA HIS A 21 -52.16 -30.64 -23.27
C HIS A 21 -50.79 -30.00 -23.53
N THR A 22 -50.62 -29.28 -24.64
CA THR A 22 -49.39 -28.57 -24.98
C THR A 22 -49.08 -27.48 -23.97
N GLU A 23 -50.06 -26.64 -23.64
CA GLU A 23 -49.93 -25.56 -22.66
C GLU A 23 -49.64 -26.12 -21.25
N ILE A 24 -50.24 -27.27 -20.90
CA ILE A 24 -49.96 -27.94 -19.63
C ILE A 24 -48.52 -28.46 -19.60
N LEU A 25 -48.06 -29.05 -20.71
CA LEU A 25 -46.72 -29.60 -20.84
C LEU A 25 -45.66 -28.49 -20.76
N GLU A 26 -45.87 -27.36 -21.43
CA GLU A 26 -45.00 -26.18 -21.32
C GLU A 26 -44.82 -25.72 -19.87
N ILE A 27 -45.89 -25.71 -19.06
CA ILE A 27 -45.83 -25.36 -17.64
C ILE A 27 -45.03 -26.40 -16.84
N LEU A 28 -45.19 -27.69 -17.15
CA LEU A 28 -44.49 -28.78 -16.49
C LEU A 28 -43.00 -28.84 -16.84
N GLU A 29 -42.60 -28.30 -17.99
CA GLU A 29 -41.20 -28.24 -18.45
C GLU A 29 -40.42 -27.05 -17.87
N ILE A 30 -41.09 -26.04 -17.28
CA ILE A 30 -40.45 -24.85 -16.71
C ILE A 30 -39.30 -25.18 -15.74
N PRO A 31 -39.42 -26.13 -14.80
CA PRO A 31 -38.30 -26.49 -13.92
C PRO A 31 -37.05 -26.96 -14.66
N GLN A 32 -37.23 -27.79 -15.70
CA GLN A 32 -36.13 -28.29 -16.51
C GLN A 32 -35.48 -27.19 -17.35
N LEU A 33 -36.31 -26.28 -17.90
CA LEU A 33 -35.85 -25.12 -18.66
C LEU A 33 -35.09 -24.14 -17.74
N MET A 34 -35.59 -23.91 -16.53
CA MET A 34 -34.93 -23.11 -15.50
C MET A 34 -33.56 -23.69 -15.11
N ASP A 35 -33.47 -24.99 -14.85
CA ASP A 35 -32.18 -25.63 -14.52
C ASP A 35 -31.17 -25.50 -15.67
N THR A 36 -31.63 -25.65 -16.91
CA THR A 36 -30.82 -25.48 -18.11
C THR A 36 -30.31 -24.05 -18.26
N CYS A 37 -31.18 -23.05 -18.09
CA CYS A 37 -30.79 -21.63 -18.14
C CYS A 37 -29.74 -21.30 -17.07
N VAL A 38 -29.94 -21.73 -15.82
CA VAL A 38 -29.01 -21.45 -14.72
C VAL A 38 -27.66 -22.13 -14.94
N ARG A 39 -27.64 -23.39 -15.38
CA ARG A 39 -26.38 -24.12 -15.65
C ARG A 39 -25.57 -23.52 -16.79
N ASN A 40 -26.23 -22.98 -17.80
CA ASN A 40 -25.59 -22.38 -18.97
C ASN A 40 -25.26 -20.89 -18.80
N GLY A 41 -25.65 -20.26 -17.68
CA GLY A 41 -25.39 -18.84 -17.41
C GLY A 41 -26.36 -17.86 -18.11
N TYR A 42 -27.48 -18.36 -18.63
CA TYR A 42 -28.57 -17.58 -19.20
C TYR A 42 -29.45 -16.99 -18.08
N TYR A 43 -28.87 -16.06 -17.32
CA TYR A 43 -29.48 -15.52 -16.10
C TYR A 43 -30.65 -14.57 -16.37
N GLU A 44 -30.66 -13.91 -17.52
CA GLU A 44 -31.76 -13.00 -17.91
C GLU A 44 -33.06 -13.80 -18.10
N GLU A 45 -32.97 -14.88 -18.88
CA GLU A 45 -34.05 -15.82 -19.16
C GLU A 45 -34.50 -16.55 -17.89
N ALA A 46 -33.55 -16.96 -17.04
CA ALA A 46 -33.86 -17.56 -15.74
C ALA A 46 -34.67 -16.62 -14.83
N LEU A 47 -34.36 -15.32 -14.82
CA LEU A 47 -35.11 -14.33 -14.06
C LEU A 47 -36.53 -14.13 -14.62
N GLU A 48 -36.70 -14.16 -15.93
CA GLU A 48 -38.02 -14.09 -16.57
C GLU A 48 -38.89 -15.30 -16.20
N LEU A 49 -38.32 -16.51 -16.24
CA LEU A 49 -39.00 -17.74 -15.82
C LEU A 49 -39.39 -17.70 -14.34
N ALA A 50 -38.48 -17.24 -13.47
CA ALA A 50 -38.77 -17.08 -12.05
C ALA A 50 -39.92 -16.08 -11.80
N ALA A 51 -39.94 -14.96 -12.53
CA ALA A 51 -41.03 -13.98 -12.46
C ALA A 51 -42.36 -14.56 -12.97
N TYR A 52 -42.34 -15.36 -14.04
CA TYR A 52 -43.52 -16.05 -14.54
C TYR A 52 -44.08 -17.04 -13.51
N VAL A 53 -43.23 -17.87 -12.91
CA VAL A 53 -43.62 -18.84 -11.88
C VAL A 53 -44.15 -18.16 -10.62
N LYS A 54 -43.57 -17.02 -10.21
CA LYS A 54 -44.08 -16.20 -9.09
C LYS A 54 -45.49 -15.65 -9.38
N ARG A 55 -45.78 -15.26 -10.64
CA ARG A 55 -47.14 -14.88 -11.07
C ARG A 55 -48.10 -16.07 -11.09
N LEU A 56 -47.62 -17.24 -11.49
CA LEU A 56 -48.40 -18.49 -11.52
C LEU A 56 -48.79 -18.95 -10.11
N GLU A 57 -47.86 -18.88 -9.16
CA GLU A 57 -48.08 -19.16 -7.74
C GLU A 57 -49.20 -18.28 -7.16
N ARG A 58 -49.20 -16.97 -7.45
CA ARG A 58 -50.24 -16.05 -6.96
C ARG A 58 -51.64 -16.38 -7.47
N LYS A 59 -51.75 -16.89 -8.70
CA LYS A 59 -53.04 -17.23 -9.33
C LYS A 59 -53.57 -18.60 -8.89
N HIS A 60 -52.66 -19.56 -8.67
CA HIS A 60 -53.02 -20.98 -8.50
C HIS A 60 -52.32 -21.64 -7.30
N SER A 61 -52.27 -20.94 -6.17
CA SER A 61 -51.57 -21.39 -4.95
C SER A 61 -52.11 -22.67 -4.33
N THR A 62 -53.35 -23.05 -4.62
CA THR A 62 -54.00 -24.25 -4.06
C THR A 62 -53.61 -25.55 -4.77
N LEU A 63 -52.98 -25.48 -5.96
CA LEU A 63 -52.65 -26.66 -6.76
C LEU A 63 -51.29 -27.26 -6.35
N PRO A 64 -51.23 -28.54 -5.91
CA PRO A 64 -49.98 -29.17 -5.47
C PRO A 64 -48.90 -29.23 -6.55
N VAL A 65 -49.29 -29.40 -7.82
CA VAL A 65 -48.36 -29.42 -8.96
C VAL A 65 -47.65 -28.08 -9.13
N ILE A 66 -48.38 -26.97 -9.01
CA ILE A 66 -47.81 -25.61 -9.07
C ILE A 66 -46.87 -25.39 -7.90
N GLN A 67 -47.22 -25.85 -6.69
CA GLN A 67 -46.32 -25.79 -5.54
C GLN A 67 -45.04 -26.61 -5.74
N GLY A 68 -45.11 -27.73 -6.47
CA GLY A 68 -43.94 -28.52 -6.88
C GLY A 68 -43.02 -27.72 -7.81
N ILE A 69 -43.58 -27.16 -8.89
CA ILE A 69 -42.84 -26.32 -9.85
C ILE A 69 -42.16 -25.14 -9.15
N VAL A 70 -42.89 -24.44 -8.28
CA VAL A 70 -42.34 -23.31 -7.51
C VAL A 70 -41.15 -23.74 -6.67
N ARG A 71 -41.20 -24.92 -6.04
CA ARG A 71 -40.11 -25.44 -5.22
C ARG A 71 -38.86 -25.74 -6.04
N GLU A 72 -39.01 -26.41 -7.17
CA GLU A 72 -37.90 -26.74 -8.07
C GLU A 72 -37.26 -25.48 -8.66
N VAL A 73 -38.07 -24.52 -9.12
CA VAL A 73 -37.59 -23.23 -9.64
C VAL A 73 -36.87 -22.43 -8.55
N ARG A 74 -37.36 -22.44 -7.30
CA ARG A 74 -36.65 -21.82 -6.16
C ARG A 74 -35.30 -22.50 -5.89
N GLN A 75 -35.21 -23.83 -6.05
CA GLN A 75 -33.94 -24.54 -5.90
C GLN A 75 -32.92 -24.12 -6.97
N SER A 76 -33.32 -24.05 -8.25
CA SER A 76 -32.45 -23.55 -9.32
C SER A 76 -32.10 -22.07 -9.14
N THR A 77 -33.03 -21.26 -8.64
CA THR A 77 -32.77 -19.83 -8.30
C THR A 77 -31.73 -19.70 -7.18
N SER A 78 -31.75 -20.59 -6.19
CA SER A 78 -30.74 -20.64 -5.13
C SER A 78 -29.36 -21.03 -5.68
N LEU A 79 -29.30 -21.95 -6.65
CA LEU A 79 -28.05 -22.25 -7.36
C LEU A 79 -27.51 -21.03 -8.12
N MET A 80 -28.38 -20.33 -8.85
CA MET A 80 -28.04 -19.09 -9.55
C MET A 80 -27.45 -18.05 -8.60
N LEU A 81 -28.08 -17.83 -7.44
CA LEU A 81 -27.58 -16.92 -6.42
C LEU A 81 -26.14 -17.26 -5.99
N ASN A 82 -25.86 -18.54 -5.74
CA ASN A 82 -24.52 -18.98 -5.35
C ASN A 82 -23.49 -18.75 -6.46
N GLN A 83 -23.85 -19.01 -7.72
CA GLN A 83 -22.97 -18.76 -8.87
C GLN A 83 -22.67 -17.26 -9.03
N LEU A 84 -23.68 -16.39 -8.91
CA LEU A 84 -23.53 -14.93 -8.99
C LEU A 84 -22.62 -14.40 -7.86
N LEU A 85 -22.83 -14.86 -6.62
CA LEU A 85 -21.97 -14.50 -5.50
C LEU A 85 -20.53 -15.00 -5.68
N GLN A 86 -20.35 -16.17 -6.29
CA GLN A 86 -19.02 -16.71 -6.60
C GLN A 86 -18.30 -15.87 -7.68
N GLN A 87 -19.02 -15.33 -8.66
CA GLN A 87 -18.44 -14.40 -9.66
C GLN A 87 -17.96 -13.08 -9.03
N LEU A 88 -18.57 -12.63 -7.93
CA LEU A 88 -18.08 -11.45 -7.19
C LEU A 88 -16.80 -11.77 -6.39
N ARG A 89 -16.55 -13.05 -6.06
CA ARG A 89 -15.36 -13.52 -5.34
C ARG A 89 -14.15 -13.81 -6.24
N SER A 90 -14.25 -13.55 -7.54
CA SER A 90 -13.14 -13.68 -8.49
C SER A 90 -12.64 -12.32 -8.98
N ASN A 91 -11.58 -12.31 -9.80
CA ASN A 91 -11.10 -11.08 -10.42
C ASN A 91 -12.08 -10.62 -11.52
N SER A 92 -13.05 -9.79 -11.13
CA SER A 92 -14.13 -9.31 -11.99
C SER A 92 -14.01 -7.81 -12.23
N GLN A 93 -14.13 -7.41 -13.49
CA GLN A 93 -14.14 -6.00 -13.91
C GLN A 93 -15.49 -5.34 -13.62
N LEU A 94 -15.52 -4.00 -13.59
CA LEU A 94 -16.71 -3.20 -13.29
C LEU A 94 -17.97 -3.59 -14.11
N PRO A 95 -17.92 -3.80 -15.44
CA PRO A 95 -19.11 -4.18 -16.20
C PRO A 95 -19.74 -5.50 -15.75
N VAL A 96 -18.90 -6.46 -15.35
CA VAL A 96 -19.35 -7.76 -14.82
C VAL A 96 -20.00 -7.56 -13.46
N CYS A 97 -19.38 -6.78 -12.57
CA CYS A 97 -19.94 -6.48 -11.25
C CYS A 97 -21.29 -5.75 -11.34
N LEU A 98 -21.44 -4.78 -12.24
CA LEU A 98 -22.70 -4.08 -12.52
C LEU A 98 -23.79 -5.05 -12.96
N ARG A 99 -23.47 -5.95 -13.92
CA ARG A 99 -24.41 -6.95 -14.42
C ARG A 99 -24.84 -7.94 -13.33
N VAL A 100 -23.89 -8.46 -12.56
CA VAL A 100 -24.16 -9.40 -11.46
C VAL A 100 -25.03 -8.75 -10.37
N ILE A 101 -24.71 -7.53 -9.95
CA ILE A 101 -25.53 -6.81 -8.96
C ILE A 101 -26.90 -6.46 -9.55
N GLY A 102 -26.99 -6.14 -10.84
CA GLY A 102 -28.26 -5.96 -11.54
C GLY A 102 -29.16 -7.19 -11.48
N TYR A 103 -28.60 -8.38 -11.70
CA TYR A 103 -29.32 -9.64 -11.52
C TYR A 103 -29.75 -9.85 -10.07
N LEU A 104 -28.86 -9.64 -9.11
CA LEU A 104 -29.17 -9.79 -7.67
C LEU A 104 -30.27 -8.84 -7.20
N ARG A 105 -30.31 -7.59 -7.70
CA ARG A 105 -31.41 -6.65 -7.45
C ARG A 105 -32.75 -7.19 -7.98
N ARG A 106 -32.76 -7.77 -9.19
CA ARG A 106 -33.97 -8.33 -9.80
C ARG A 106 -34.46 -9.62 -9.15
N MET A 107 -33.57 -10.37 -8.51
CA MET A 107 -33.95 -11.54 -7.72
C MET A 107 -34.80 -11.17 -6.50
N ASP A 108 -34.72 -9.92 -6.02
CA ASP A 108 -35.54 -9.40 -4.91
C ASP A 108 -35.37 -10.25 -3.62
N VAL A 109 -34.15 -10.75 -3.40
CA VAL A 109 -33.77 -11.58 -2.22
C VAL A 109 -33.09 -10.74 -1.14
N PHE A 110 -32.46 -9.62 -1.51
CA PHE A 110 -31.70 -8.75 -0.62
C PHE A 110 -32.23 -7.32 -0.69
N THR A 111 -32.24 -6.65 0.44
CA THR A 111 -32.34 -5.19 0.51
C THR A 111 -31.08 -4.53 -0.06
N GLU A 112 -31.16 -3.25 -0.40
CA GLU A 112 -30.01 -2.51 -0.94
C GLU A 112 -28.83 -2.48 0.06
N ALA A 113 -29.11 -2.36 1.37
CA ALA A 113 -28.10 -2.45 2.41
C ALA A 113 -27.44 -3.84 2.47
N GLU A 114 -28.22 -4.92 2.34
CA GLU A 114 -27.69 -6.29 2.30
C GLU A 114 -26.85 -6.53 1.04
N LEU A 115 -27.24 -6.00 -0.12
CA LEU A 115 -26.46 -6.08 -1.35
C LEU A 115 -25.09 -5.41 -1.21
N ARG A 116 -25.04 -4.22 -0.62
CA ARG A 116 -23.77 -3.52 -0.31
C ARG A 116 -22.87 -4.39 0.56
N VAL A 117 -23.41 -4.95 1.65
CA VAL A 117 -22.65 -5.83 2.55
C VAL A 117 -22.17 -7.09 1.81
N LYS A 118 -23.03 -7.74 1.02
CA LYS A 118 -22.66 -8.95 0.27
C LYS A 118 -21.60 -8.67 -0.78
N PHE A 119 -21.68 -7.54 -1.47
CA PHE A 119 -20.66 -7.11 -2.43
C PHE A 119 -19.31 -6.91 -1.73
N LEU A 120 -19.27 -6.10 -0.66
CA LEU A 120 -18.03 -5.83 0.08
C LEU A 120 -17.45 -7.09 0.74
N GLN A 121 -18.29 -8.01 1.24
CA GLN A 121 -17.84 -9.30 1.76
C GLN A 121 -17.21 -10.17 0.68
N ALA A 122 -17.84 -10.26 -0.50
CA ALA A 122 -17.33 -11.06 -1.62
C ALA A 122 -16.01 -10.51 -2.16
N ARG A 123 -15.94 -9.19 -2.42
CA ARG A 123 -14.72 -8.51 -2.88
C ARG A 123 -13.62 -8.52 -1.81
N GLY A 124 -13.97 -8.35 -0.55
CA GLY A 124 -13.05 -8.46 0.58
C GLY A 124 -12.44 -9.86 0.68
N SER A 125 -13.25 -10.92 0.58
CA SER A 125 -12.75 -12.31 0.59
C SER A 125 -11.82 -12.60 -0.59
N TRP A 126 -12.15 -12.06 -1.77
CA TRP A 126 -11.26 -12.13 -2.94
C TRP A 126 -9.93 -11.43 -2.68
N LEU A 127 -9.94 -10.18 -2.21
CA LEU A 127 -8.73 -9.44 -1.87
C LEU A 127 -7.89 -10.18 -0.83
N SER A 128 -8.50 -10.67 0.25
CA SER A 128 -7.80 -11.48 1.25
C SER A 128 -7.14 -12.73 0.64
N SER A 129 -7.76 -13.37 -0.36
CA SER A 129 -7.15 -14.51 -1.05
C SER A 129 -5.93 -14.13 -1.90
N ILE A 130 -5.94 -12.93 -2.51
CA ILE A 130 -4.79 -12.39 -3.25
C ILE A 130 -3.65 -12.08 -2.29
N LEU A 131 -3.93 -11.41 -1.17
CA LEU A 131 -2.93 -11.07 -0.17
C LEU A 131 -2.33 -12.32 0.50
N ALA A 132 -3.15 -13.34 0.77
CA ALA A 132 -2.68 -14.61 1.33
C ALA A 132 -1.76 -15.41 0.38
N ALA A 133 -1.76 -15.09 -0.92
CA ALA A 133 -0.87 -15.72 -1.90
C ALA A 133 0.51 -15.05 -1.98
N VAL A 134 0.71 -13.90 -1.31
CA VAL A 134 2.01 -13.22 -1.27
C VAL A 134 2.98 -14.06 -0.42
N PRO A 135 4.22 -14.33 -0.90
CA PRO A 135 5.22 -15.04 -0.11
C PRO A 135 5.62 -14.28 1.16
N ASN A 136 5.71 -15.01 2.28
CA ASN A 136 6.01 -14.43 3.61
C ASN A 136 7.46 -14.62 4.06
N ASP A 137 8.34 -15.15 3.20
CA ASP A 137 9.71 -15.53 3.55
C ASP A 137 10.56 -14.32 3.97
N ASP A 138 10.66 -13.34 3.08
CA ASP A 138 11.38 -12.08 3.31
C ASP A 138 10.39 -10.97 3.71
N PRO A 139 10.52 -10.35 4.91
CA PRO A 139 9.60 -9.32 5.38
C PRO A 139 9.49 -8.12 4.45
N TYR A 140 10.62 -7.65 3.89
CA TYR A 140 10.65 -6.50 2.99
C TYR A 140 9.92 -6.79 1.67
N PHE A 141 10.18 -7.95 1.07
CA PHE A 141 9.47 -8.40 -0.13
C PHE A 141 7.98 -8.61 0.13
N HIS A 142 7.63 -9.24 1.25
CA HIS A 142 6.23 -9.50 1.62
C HIS A 142 5.45 -8.18 1.76
N ILE A 143 5.97 -7.20 2.51
CA ILE A 143 5.23 -5.95 2.73
C ILE A 143 5.14 -5.08 1.47
N THR A 144 6.20 -5.02 0.66
CA THR A 144 6.19 -4.25 -0.60
C THR A 144 5.19 -4.83 -1.61
N LYS A 145 5.12 -6.16 -1.73
CA LYS A 145 4.12 -6.83 -2.58
C LYS A 145 2.70 -6.72 -2.03
N THR A 146 2.53 -6.87 -0.72
CA THR A 146 1.23 -6.70 -0.04
C THR A 146 0.71 -5.28 -0.24
N MET A 147 1.55 -4.26 -0.05
CA MET A 147 1.19 -2.86 -0.25
C MET A 147 0.75 -2.59 -1.69
N GLU A 148 1.49 -3.06 -2.69
CA GLU A 148 1.12 -2.84 -4.09
C GLU A 148 -0.19 -3.54 -4.46
N ALA A 149 -0.35 -4.80 -4.04
CA ALA A 149 -1.59 -5.55 -4.25
C ALA A 149 -2.79 -4.90 -3.53
N CYS A 150 -2.61 -4.47 -2.28
CA CYS A 150 -3.61 -3.72 -1.54
C CYS A 150 -3.98 -2.43 -2.26
N ARG A 151 -3.00 -1.61 -2.66
CA ARG A 151 -3.21 -0.32 -3.31
C ARG A 151 -4.05 -0.44 -4.57
N VAL A 152 -3.68 -1.36 -5.46
CA VAL A 152 -4.39 -1.57 -6.74
C VAL A 152 -5.78 -2.15 -6.49
N HIS A 153 -5.86 -3.30 -5.81
CA HIS A 153 -7.12 -4.03 -5.73
C HIS A 153 -8.12 -3.40 -4.77
N LEU A 154 -7.68 -2.75 -3.70
CA LEU A 154 -8.59 -2.02 -2.81
C LEU A 154 -9.18 -0.79 -3.54
N PHE A 155 -8.37 -0.10 -4.35
CA PHE A 155 -8.85 1.03 -5.16
C PHE A 155 -9.87 0.57 -6.22
N ASP A 156 -9.63 -0.58 -6.86
CA ASP A 156 -10.60 -1.18 -7.79
C ASP A 156 -11.93 -1.48 -7.09
N VAL A 157 -11.90 -2.12 -5.93
CA VAL A 157 -13.13 -2.46 -5.19
C VAL A 157 -13.89 -1.20 -4.76
N ILE A 158 -13.18 -0.16 -4.35
CA ILE A 158 -13.75 1.13 -3.98
C ILE A 158 -14.41 1.81 -5.18
N THR A 159 -13.72 1.84 -6.32
CA THR A 159 -14.23 2.42 -7.56
C THR A 159 -15.46 1.64 -8.04
N GLN A 160 -15.41 0.31 -7.97
CA GLN A 160 -16.53 -0.55 -8.30
C GLN A 160 -17.73 -0.31 -7.38
N TYR A 161 -17.50 -0.20 -6.07
CA TYR A 161 -18.55 0.08 -5.11
C TYR A 161 -19.26 1.40 -5.43
N ARG A 162 -18.51 2.50 -5.60
CA ARG A 162 -19.05 3.83 -5.89
C ARG A 162 -19.82 3.88 -7.21
N ALA A 163 -19.40 3.12 -8.22
CA ALA A 163 -20.10 3.04 -9.50
C ALA A 163 -21.40 2.23 -9.42
N ILE A 164 -21.48 1.23 -8.54
CA ILE A 164 -22.65 0.34 -8.40
C ILE A 164 -23.68 0.91 -7.42
N PHE A 165 -23.19 1.52 -6.34
CA PHE A 165 -23.97 2.06 -5.23
C PHE A 165 -23.69 3.57 -5.17
N SER A 166 -24.54 4.37 -5.81
CA SER A 166 -24.48 5.82 -5.68
C SER A 166 -24.93 6.20 -4.27
N ASP A 167 -24.08 6.92 -3.53
CA ASP A 167 -24.36 7.39 -2.16
C ASP A 167 -25.11 8.75 -2.15
N ASP A 168 -25.61 9.21 -3.31
CA ASP A 168 -26.03 10.59 -3.55
C ASP A 168 -27.43 10.99 -3.03
N ASP A 169 -28.17 10.12 -2.35
CA ASP A 169 -29.38 10.59 -1.67
C ASP A 169 -29.68 9.76 -0.41
N PRO A 170 -29.36 10.28 0.80
CA PRO A 170 -29.97 9.77 2.01
C PRO A 170 -31.47 10.09 1.92
N LEU A 171 -32.24 9.13 1.41
CA LEU A 171 -33.70 9.18 1.43
C LEU A 171 -34.14 9.53 2.85
N PRO A 172 -34.84 10.65 3.06
CA PRO A 172 -35.28 11.05 4.40
C PRO A 172 -36.22 9.98 4.96
N GLY A 173 -35.71 9.19 5.91
CA GLY A 173 -36.42 8.05 6.50
C GLY A 173 -35.63 6.74 6.61
N SER A 174 -34.45 6.62 5.98
CA SER A 174 -33.59 5.44 6.19
C SER A 174 -32.93 5.48 7.58
N GLN A 175 -33.23 4.50 8.43
CA GLN A 175 -32.61 4.35 9.76
C GLN A 175 -31.14 3.91 9.68
N VAL A 176 -30.68 3.40 8.52
CA VAL A 176 -29.33 2.89 8.32
C VAL A 176 -28.57 3.88 7.46
N ASN A 177 -27.45 4.39 7.99
CA ASN A 177 -26.52 5.18 7.19
C ASN A 177 -25.78 4.23 6.24
N GLU A 178 -26.32 4.04 5.04
CA GLU A 178 -25.80 3.08 4.04
C GLU A 178 -24.35 3.40 3.64
N ALA A 179 -23.99 4.69 3.62
CA ALA A 179 -22.61 5.15 3.39
C ALA A 179 -21.65 4.72 4.52
N ALA A 180 -22.14 4.55 5.76
CA ALA A 180 -21.30 4.09 6.87
C ALA A 180 -20.84 2.63 6.68
N ILE A 181 -21.58 1.81 5.93
CA ILE A 181 -21.18 0.43 5.62
C ILE A 181 -19.89 0.44 4.79
N PHE A 182 -19.83 1.31 3.77
CA PHE A 182 -18.67 1.48 2.92
C PHE A 182 -17.47 2.00 3.70
N HIS A 183 -17.62 3.11 4.42
CA HIS A 183 -16.52 3.70 5.17
C HIS A 183 -16.00 2.77 6.27
N GLY A 184 -16.88 2.06 6.98
CA GLY A 184 -16.50 1.06 7.98
C GLY A 184 -15.70 -0.09 7.36
N TRP A 185 -16.06 -0.53 6.16
CA TRP A 185 -15.30 -1.55 5.44
C TRP A 185 -13.92 -1.05 5.01
N VAL A 186 -13.81 0.17 4.46
CA VAL A 186 -12.51 0.76 4.06
C VAL A 186 -11.59 0.89 5.27
N VAL A 187 -12.10 1.39 6.40
CA VAL A 187 -11.33 1.51 7.66
C VAL A 187 -10.84 0.14 8.11
N LYS A 188 -11.69 -0.90 8.05
CA LYS A 188 -11.28 -2.27 8.37
C LYS A 188 -10.13 -2.75 7.47
N MET A 189 -10.24 -2.55 6.15
CA MET A 189 -9.19 -2.98 5.21
C MET A 189 -7.85 -2.26 5.46
N VAL A 190 -7.90 -0.95 5.72
CA VAL A 190 -6.70 -0.17 6.08
C VAL A 190 -6.10 -0.66 7.40
N SER A 191 -6.93 -0.97 8.40
CA SER A 191 -6.46 -1.51 9.67
C SER A 191 -5.78 -2.87 9.51
N GLU A 192 -6.29 -3.76 8.66
CA GLU A 192 -5.67 -5.06 8.37
C GLU A 192 -4.30 -4.90 7.67
N PHE A 193 -4.19 -3.92 6.76
CA PHE A 193 -2.90 -3.55 6.15
C PHE A 193 -1.92 -3.01 7.18
N LEU A 194 -2.34 -2.07 8.04
CA LEU A 194 -1.47 -1.49 9.07
C LEU A 194 -0.97 -2.55 10.06
N GLN A 195 -1.82 -3.50 10.47
CA GLN A 195 -1.39 -4.63 11.31
C GLN A 195 -0.35 -5.52 10.61
N THR A 196 -0.52 -5.73 9.31
CA THR A 196 0.43 -6.50 8.50
C THR A 196 1.78 -5.77 8.39
N LEU A 197 1.74 -4.45 8.14
CA LEU A 197 2.91 -3.58 8.12
C LEU A 197 3.64 -3.59 9.46
N GLU A 198 2.93 -3.46 10.58
CA GLU A 198 3.52 -3.48 11.92
C GLU A 198 4.26 -4.79 12.19
N ARG A 199 3.63 -5.92 11.86
CA ARG A 199 4.21 -7.25 12.02
C ARG A 199 5.49 -7.42 11.20
N ASP A 200 5.50 -6.98 9.95
CA ASP A 200 6.68 -7.15 9.10
C ASP A 200 7.81 -6.19 9.48
N LEU A 201 7.48 -4.98 9.95
CA LEU A 201 8.46 -4.05 10.54
C LEU A 201 9.13 -4.68 11.78
N GLN A 202 8.36 -5.31 12.66
CA GLN A 202 8.89 -6.01 13.84
C GLN A 202 9.78 -7.21 13.50
N ARG A 203 9.56 -7.87 12.36
CA ARG A 203 10.41 -8.95 11.86
C ARG A 203 11.76 -8.46 11.31
N GLY A 204 11.88 -7.15 11.05
CA GLY A 204 13.05 -6.53 10.46
C GLY A 204 12.97 -6.47 8.93
N VAL A 205 12.84 -5.26 8.39
CA VAL A 205 12.78 -5.00 6.93
C VAL A 205 14.13 -4.57 6.33
N GLY A 206 15.21 -4.68 7.10
CA GLY A 206 16.56 -4.29 6.70
C GLY A 206 16.76 -2.77 6.59
N GLY A 207 17.88 -2.35 6.00
CA GLY A 207 18.32 -0.93 5.95
C GLY A 207 17.57 -0.02 4.96
N ARG A 208 16.46 -0.46 4.37
CA ARG A 208 15.68 0.31 3.36
C ARG A 208 14.35 0.82 3.91
N LEU A 209 14.38 1.27 5.16
CA LEU A 209 13.20 1.75 5.87
C LEU A 209 12.64 3.04 5.26
N ASP A 210 13.51 3.89 4.73
CA ASP A 210 13.20 5.13 4.00
C ASP A 210 12.37 4.88 2.73
N SER A 211 12.79 3.90 1.93
CA SER A 211 12.09 3.52 0.69
C SER A 211 10.71 2.97 1.01
N LEU A 212 10.62 2.10 2.03
CA LEU A 212 9.35 1.54 2.48
C LEU A 212 8.40 2.61 3.04
N LEU A 213 8.93 3.56 3.82
CA LEU A 213 8.17 4.70 4.34
C LEU A 213 7.62 5.56 3.20
N GLY A 214 8.46 5.90 2.21
CA GLY A 214 8.05 6.69 1.04
C GLY A 214 6.91 6.01 0.28
N GLN A 215 7.01 4.70 0.05
CA GLN A 215 5.95 3.93 -0.60
C GLN A 215 4.66 3.87 0.22
N CYS A 216 4.75 3.68 1.55
CA CYS A 216 3.58 3.67 2.43
C CYS A 216 2.91 5.06 2.48
N MET A 217 3.70 6.13 2.50
CA MET A 217 3.20 7.50 2.45
C MET A 217 2.47 7.79 1.13
N TYR A 218 3.04 7.34 0.00
CA TYR A 218 2.38 7.46 -1.30
C TYR A 218 1.07 6.65 -1.37
N PHE A 219 1.04 5.44 -0.80
CA PHE A 219 -0.17 4.64 -0.69
C PHE A 219 -1.24 5.35 0.18
N GLY A 220 -0.88 5.90 1.34
CA GLY A 220 -1.80 6.68 2.15
C GLY A 220 -2.32 7.93 1.44
N LEU A 221 -1.46 8.63 0.70
CA LEU A 221 -1.83 9.80 -0.09
C LEU A 221 -2.79 9.45 -1.23
N SER A 222 -2.59 8.34 -1.95
CA SER A 222 -3.48 7.96 -3.05
C SER A 222 -4.92 7.68 -2.59
N PHE A 223 -5.09 7.29 -1.32
CA PHE A 223 -6.38 7.05 -0.70
C PHE A 223 -7.02 8.32 -0.06
N SER A 224 -6.31 9.45 -0.04
CA SER A 224 -6.87 10.74 0.39
C SER A 224 -8.08 11.16 -0.46
N ARG A 225 -8.06 10.87 -1.77
CA ARG A 225 -9.18 11.12 -2.71
C ARG A 225 -10.45 10.35 -2.37
N VAL A 226 -10.30 9.24 -1.66
CA VAL A 226 -11.40 8.39 -1.21
C VAL A 226 -11.86 8.79 0.20
N GLY A 227 -11.12 9.67 0.88
CA GLY A 227 -11.36 10.06 2.28
C GLY A 227 -10.76 9.08 3.30
N ALA A 228 -9.75 8.30 2.89
CA ALA A 228 -9.09 7.29 3.72
C ALA A 228 -7.57 7.54 3.84
N ASP A 229 -7.17 8.76 4.20
CA ASP A 229 -5.76 9.08 4.46
C ASP A 229 -5.32 8.53 5.82
N PHE A 230 -4.39 7.58 5.81
CA PHE A 230 -3.86 6.94 7.01
C PHE A 230 -2.40 7.30 7.31
N ARG A 231 -1.82 8.30 6.62
CA ARG A 231 -0.41 8.68 6.80
C ARG A 231 -0.05 9.05 8.24
N GLY A 232 -0.99 9.65 8.97
CA GLY A 232 -0.82 9.98 10.39
C GLY A 232 -0.58 8.77 11.30
N GLN A 233 -0.99 7.56 10.88
CA GLN A 233 -0.75 6.32 11.63
C GLN A 233 0.58 5.66 11.28
N LEU A 234 1.18 6.00 10.13
CA LEU A 234 2.46 5.41 9.70
C LEU A 234 3.63 5.91 10.54
N ALA A 235 3.68 7.22 10.82
CA ALA A 235 4.85 7.83 11.46
C ALA A 235 5.27 7.16 12.79
N PRO A 236 4.37 6.87 13.75
CA PRO A 236 4.75 6.18 14.99
C PRO A 236 5.29 4.77 14.77
N MET A 237 4.82 4.05 13.74
CA MET A 237 5.25 2.68 13.45
C MET A 237 6.68 2.64 12.93
N PHE A 238 7.00 3.52 11.98
CA PHE A 238 8.34 3.66 11.42
C PHE A 238 9.32 4.24 12.44
N GLN A 239 8.87 5.18 13.27
CA GLN A 239 9.65 5.70 14.40
C GLN A 239 10.08 4.57 15.33
N ARG A 240 9.14 3.71 15.77
CA ARG A 240 9.45 2.58 16.64
C ARG A 240 10.41 1.58 15.99
N SER A 241 10.20 1.25 14.72
CA SER A 241 11.06 0.33 13.98
C SER A 241 12.49 0.86 13.82
N ALA A 242 12.65 2.17 13.53
CA ALA A 242 13.95 2.82 13.45
C ALA A 242 14.67 2.83 14.81
N ALA A 243 13.96 3.13 15.90
CA ALA A 243 14.51 3.10 17.26
C ALA A 243 14.98 1.70 17.66
N GLU A 244 14.15 0.68 17.42
CA GLU A 244 14.49 -0.72 17.73
C GLU A 244 15.71 -1.20 16.95
N THR A 245 15.79 -0.84 15.66
CA THR A 245 16.93 -1.17 14.79
C THR A 245 18.22 -0.50 15.29
N PHE A 246 18.15 0.80 15.60
CA PHE A 246 19.29 1.55 16.14
C PHE A 246 19.76 0.98 17.48
N ARG A 247 18.84 0.72 18.41
CA ARG A 247 19.15 0.12 19.70
C ARG A 247 19.78 -1.26 19.56
N GLY A 248 19.29 -2.08 18.63
CA GLY A 248 19.88 -3.38 18.29
C GLY A 248 21.33 -3.24 17.83
N ALA A 249 21.60 -2.34 16.88
CA ALA A 249 22.94 -2.09 16.37
C ALA A 249 23.92 -1.57 17.45
N VAL A 250 23.44 -0.69 18.34
CA VAL A 250 24.25 -0.20 19.48
C VAL A 250 24.53 -1.32 20.48
N SER A 251 23.56 -2.20 20.75
CA SER A 251 23.78 -3.37 21.61
C SER A 251 24.81 -4.33 21.04
N GLU A 252 24.75 -4.62 19.73
CA GLU A 252 25.74 -5.43 19.03
C GLU A 252 27.13 -4.79 19.07
N ALA A 253 27.21 -3.46 18.90
CA ALA A 253 28.47 -2.72 19.03
C ALA A 253 29.07 -2.84 20.44
N LEU A 254 28.23 -2.82 21.49
CA LEU A 254 28.67 -3.00 22.88
C LEU A 254 29.17 -4.42 23.16
N GLU A 255 28.46 -5.43 22.69
CA GLU A 255 28.87 -6.84 22.80
C GLU A 255 30.22 -7.04 22.10
N ARG A 256 30.36 -6.53 20.87
CA ARG A 256 31.61 -6.58 20.12
C ARG A 256 32.76 -5.87 20.82
N PHE A 257 32.51 -4.70 21.39
CA PHE A 257 33.52 -3.98 22.16
C PHE A 257 33.96 -4.77 23.41
N GLN A 258 33.03 -5.41 24.09
CA GLN A 258 33.35 -6.25 25.24
C GLN A 258 34.20 -7.47 24.83
N GLU A 259 33.87 -8.12 23.71
CA GLU A 259 34.68 -9.20 23.14
C GLU A 259 36.09 -8.72 22.80
N ASP A 260 36.20 -7.58 22.12
CA ASP A 260 37.48 -6.98 21.74
C ASP A 260 38.32 -6.63 22.96
N MET A 261 37.71 -6.07 24.01
CA MET A 261 38.39 -5.74 25.28
C MET A 261 38.88 -6.98 26.04
N ASN A 262 38.20 -8.13 25.95
CA ASN A 262 38.64 -9.37 26.60
C ASN A 262 39.91 -9.97 25.97
N VAL A 263 40.15 -9.69 24.69
CA VAL A 263 41.33 -10.17 23.94
C VAL A 263 42.39 -9.07 23.79
N TYR A 264 42.04 -7.85 24.20
CA TYR A 264 42.90 -6.68 24.04
C TYR A 264 44.18 -6.82 24.85
N THR A 265 45.31 -6.50 24.21
CA THR A 265 46.61 -6.42 24.86
C THR A 265 47.20 -5.04 24.58
N LEU A 266 47.74 -4.40 25.60
CA LEU A 266 48.34 -3.06 25.53
C LEU A 266 49.72 -3.12 24.86
N ILE A 267 49.75 -3.55 23.60
CA ILE A 267 50.96 -3.59 22.79
C ILE A 267 51.00 -2.32 21.95
N SER A 268 52.09 -1.56 22.07
CA SER A 268 52.39 -0.46 21.16
C SER A 268 52.53 -1.03 19.75
N MET A 269 51.51 -0.86 18.91
CA MET A 269 51.60 -1.20 17.50
C MET A 269 52.69 -0.30 16.88
N PRO A 270 53.67 -0.86 16.15
CA PRO A 270 54.54 -0.01 15.36
C PRO A 270 53.66 0.74 14.34
N SER A 271 53.88 2.03 14.16
CA SER A 271 53.19 2.82 13.13
C SER A 271 53.54 2.29 11.73
N VAL A 272 52.93 1.19 11.27
CA VAL A 272 53.21 0.59 9.95
C VAL A 272 52.23 1.06 8.87
N LEU A 273 51.21 1.87 9.21
CA LEU A 273 50.28 2.45 8.22
C LEU A 273 50.51 3.94 7.93
N GLY A 274 51.66 4.50 8.34
CA GLY A 274 52.11 5.85 7.93
C GLY A 274 52.65 5.94 6.50
N GLY A 275 52.59 4.85 5.72
CA GLY A 275 53.01 4.83 4.33
C GLY A 275 51.84 5.13 3.39
N SER A 276 51.87 6.31 2.76
CA SER A 276 51.01 6.76 1.63
C SER A 276 49.63 7.36 1.94
N ILE A 277 49.50 8.19 2.97
CA ILE A 277 48.43 9.20 3.01
C ILE A 277 49.09 10.57 2.76
N PRO A 278 48.76 11.29 1.66
CA PRO A 278 49.28 12.64 1.46
C PRO A 278 48.85 13.52 2.65
N PRO A 279 49.64 14.53 3.04
CA PRO A 279 49.28 15.40 4.15
C PRO A 279 47.97 16.10 3.80
N GLN A 280 46.86 15.63 4.37
CA GLN A 280 45.60 16.36 4.29
C GLN A 280 45.79 17.63 5.11
N GLN A 281 45.45 18.75 4.49
CA GLN A 281 45.32 20.05 5.13
C GLN A 281 44.44 19.89 6.38
N GLY A 282 44.75 20.66 7.43
CA GLY A 282 44.04 20.61 8.72
C GLY A 282 42.52 20.64 8.59
N PRO A 283 41.79 20.32 9.68
CA PRO A 283 40.35 20.06 9.64
C PRO A 283 39.62 21.16 8.87
N GLN A 284 39.11 20.81 7.69
CA GLN A 284 38.23 21.70 6.94
C GLN A 284 36.96 21.86 7.77
N PRO A 285 36.55 23.08 8.14
CA PRO A 285 35.28 23.28 8.84
C PRO A 285 34.14 22.76 7.94
N GLY A 286 33.49 21.67 8.37
CA GLY A 286 32.38 21.04 7.64
C GLY A 286 32.56 19.53 7.36
N THR A 287 33.78 18.99 7.38
CA THR A 287 33.99 17.54 7.14
C THR A 287 34.07 16.74 8.43
N LEU A 288 33.19 15.75 8.56
CA LEU A 288 33.12 14.88 9.73
C LEU A 288 34.10 13.72 9.56
N GLN A 289 35.35 13.93 9.94
CA GLN A 289 36.40 12.90 9.85
C GLN A 289 36.62 12.21 11.21
N PRO A 290 36.64 10.86 11.26
CA PRO A 290 36.97 10.13 12.47
C PRO A 290 38.37 10.49 13.00
N PRO A 291 38.56 10.64 14.33
CA PRO A 291 39.86 10.93 14.91
C PRO A 291 40.88 9.82 14.63
N LEU A 292 42.00 10.17 13.99
CA LEU A 292 43.06 9.22 13.62
C LEU A 292 43.79 8.64 14.85
N SER A 293 43.76 9.32 15.99
CA SER A 293 44.31 8.85 17.28
C SER A 293 43.65 7.56 17.77
N LEU A 294 42.40 7.30 17.38
CA LEU A 294 41.69 6.09 17.76
C LEU A 294 42.25 4.84 17.06
N LEU A 295 42.99 4.99 15.95
CA LEU A 295 43.60 3.86 15.25
C LEU A 295 44.69 3.16 16.07
N ASP A 296 45.29 3.86 17.04
CA ASP A 296 46.25 3.28 17.98
C ASP A 296 45.56 2.32 18.97
N PHE A 297 44.22 2.40 19.08
CA PHE A 297 43.40 1.64 20.01
C PHE A 297 42.26 0.90 19.28
N THR A 298 42.57 -0.30 18.77
CA THR A 298 41.63 -1.13 17.97
C THR A 298 40.22 -1.25 18.58
N PRO A 299 40.03 -1.53 19.89
CA PRO A 299 38.67 -1.64 20.44
C PRO A 299 37.84 -0.36 20.28
N LEU A 300 38.44 0.82 20.49
CA LEU A 300 37.74 2.10 20.35
C LEU A 300 37.42 2.41 18.88
N ALA A 301 38.36 2.12 17.97
CA ALA A 301 38.15 2.30 16.53
C ALA A 301 37.03 1.39 15.99
N CYS A 302 37.05 0.10 16.36
CA CYS A 302 36.02 -0.86 15.97
C CYS A 302 34.64 -0.43 16.50
N PHE A 303 34.57 -0.04 17.78
CA PHE A 303 33.34 0.44 18.38
C PHE A 303 32.80 1.69 17.67
N LEU A 304 33.66 2.68 17.39
CA LEU A 304 33.25 3.87 16.65
C LEU A 304 32.67 3.52 15.28
N ASN A 305 33.32 2.62 14.53
CA ASN A 305 32.84 2.22 13.21
C ASN A 305 31.46 1.56 13.25
N ASN A 306 31.17 0.76 14.27
CA ASN A 306 29.85 0.15 14.47
C ASN A 306 28.80 1.21 14.80
N ILE A 307 29.11 2.17 15.67
CA ILE A 307 28.21 3.30 15.99
C ILE A 307 27.97 4.18 14.75
N LEU A 308 29.00 4.47 13.96
CA LEU A 308 28.85 5.22 12.70
C LEU A 308 27.98 4.47 11.69
N SER A 309 28.09 3.14 11.63
CA SER A 309 27.22 2.32 10.78
C SER A 309 25.75 2.44 11.23
N ALA A 310 25.49 2.35 12.54
CA ALA A 310 24.15 2.56 13.09
C ALA A 310 23.59 3.96 12.80
N PHE A 311 24.44 5.00 12.85
CA PHE A 311 24.05 6.36 12.47
C PHE A 311 23.75 6.51 10.98
N ASN A 312 24.52 5.86 10.11
CA ASN A 312 24.30 5.90 8.67
C ASN A 312 22.95 5.27 8.30
N ASP A 313 22.60 4.15 8.93
CA ASP A 313 21.31 3.49 8.71
C ASP A 313 20.15 4.35 9.25
N LEU A 314 20.30 4.92 10.45
CA LEU A 314 19.28 5.78 11.06
C LEU A 314 19.05 7.06 10.24
N ARG A 315 20.10 7.65 9.64
CA ARG A 315 20.02 8.90 8.88
C ARG A 315 18.97 8.86 7.77
N LEU A 316 18.78 7.70 7.14
CA LEU A 316 17.83 7.54 6.02
C LEU A 316 16.38 7.71 6.49
N CYS A 317 16.08 7.36 7.75
CA CYS A 317 14.76 7.49 8.34
C CYS A 317 14.91 7.98 9.79
N CYS A 318 15.22 9.26 9.95
CA CYS A 318 15.49 9.90 11.24
C CYS A 318 14.38 10.88 11.65
N PRO A 319 13.23 10.41 12.17
CA PRO A 319 12.23 11.30 12.77
C PRO A 319 12.83 12.09 13.92
N VAL A 320 12.57 13.40 13.99
CA VAL A 320 13.02 14.24 15.11
C VAL A 320 12.49 13.75 16.46
N GLY A 321 11.34 13.06 16.47
CA GLY A 321 10.79 12.41 17.66
C GLY A 321 11.69 11.33 18.28
N LEU A 322 12.72 10.86 17.58
CA LEU A 322 13.72 9.92 18.09
C LEU A 322 14.87 10.57 18.86
N ALA A 323 14.99 11.90 18.84
CA ALA A 323 16.14 12.60 19.40
C ALA A 323 16.39 12.19 20.86
N GLU A 324 15.35 12.10 21.70
CA GLU A 324 15.49 11.68 23.10
C GLU A 324 15.92 10.22 23.22
N GLU A 325 15.20 9.31 22.57
CA GLU A 325 15.43 7.86 22.69
C GLU A 325 16.82 7.45 22.19
N VAL A 326 17.28 8.04 21.07
CA VAL A 326 18.63 7.82 20.52
C VAL A 326 19.70 8.40 21.44
N SER A 327 19.48 9.61 21.99
CA SER A 327 20.44 10.24 22.90
C SER A 327 20.60 9.43 24.19
N VAL A 328 19.50 8.96 24.78
CA VAL A 328 19.51 8.10 25.98
C VAL A 328 20.18 6.76 25.68
N CYS A 329 19.86 6.13 24.55
CA CYS A 329 20.49 4.88 24.15
C CYS A 329 22.02 5.00 24.01
N LEU A 330 22.50 6.11 23.44
CA LEU A 330 23.94 6.38 23.34
C LEU A 330 24.58 6.71 24.68
N GLN A 331 23.92 7.51 25.52
CA GLN A 331 24.37 7.83 26.88
C GLN A 331 24.61 6.54 27.67
N ASP A 332 23.64 5.62 27.65
CA ASP A 332 23.73 4.33 28.33
C ASP A 332 24.82 3.45 27.73
N ALA A 333 24.96 3.44 26.41
CA ALA A 333 26.04 2.73 25.73
C ALA A 333 27.42 3.25 26.13
N MET A 334 27.63 4.56 26.15
CA MET A 334 28.89 5.16 26.57
C MET A 334 29.18 4.88 28.04
N ALA A 335 28.16 4.94 28.91
CA ALA A 335 28.30 4.57 30.32
C ALA A 335 28.70 3.10 30.49
N ASN A 336 28.20 2.20 29.64
CA ASN A 336 28.61 0.80 29.61
C ASN A 336 30.05 0.61 29.12
N VAL A 337 30.47 1.31 28.06
CA VAL A 337 31.87 1.33 27.62
C VAL A 337 32.79 1.78 28.75
N THR A 338 32.45 2.87 29.44
CA THR A 338 33.18 3.35 30.62
C THR A 338 33.29 2.27 31.70
N ARG A 339 32.20 1.55 32.01
CA ARG A 339 32.22 0.44 32.98
C ARG A 339 33.16 -0.69 32.52
N GLN A 340 33.16 -1.06 31.24
CA GLN A 340 34.04 -2.10 30.70
C GLN A 340 35.51 -1.70 30.78
N VAL A 341 35.84 -0.45 30.45
CA VAL A 341 37.20 0.09 30.61
C VAL A 341 37.66 0.03 32.07
N LEU A 342 36.79 0.35 33.02
CA LEU A 342 37.08 0.23 34.45
C LEU A 342 37.27 -1.22 34.92
N LEU A 343 36.47 -2.16 34.40
CA LEU A 343 36.61 -3.58 34.71
C LEU A 343 37.96 -4.11 34.20
N PHE A 344 38.34 -3.72 32.99
CA PHE A 344 39.64 -4.04 32.42
C PHE A 344 40.79 -3.48 33.27
N HIS A 345 40.75 -2.20 33.64
CA HIS A 345 41.74 -1.60 34.54
C HIS A 345 41.86 -2.39 35.85
N ARG A 346 40.74 -2.68 36.52
CA ARG A 346 40.75 -3.41 37.80
C ARG A 346 41.30 -4.83 37.69
N ALA A 347 41.11 -5.48 36.54
CA ALA A 347 41.62 -6.84 36.30
C ALA A 347 43.14 -6.84 36.08
N GLU A 348 43.67 -5.83 35.38
CA GLU A 348 45.06 -5.83 34.92
C GLU A 348 45.99 -4.83 35.64
N GLU A 349 45.48 -3.95 36.52
CA GLU A 349 46.25 -2.90 37.21
C GLU A 349 47.51 -3.42 37.92
N SER A 350 47.42 -4.61 38.55
CA SER A 350 48.56 -5.24 39.22
C SER A 350 49.58 -5.88 38.28
N ALA A 351 49.18 -6.16 37.03
CA ALA A 351 50.01 -6.80 36.02
C ALA A 351 50.69 -5.80 35.07
N PHE A 352 50.21 -4.55 34.99
CA PHE A 352 50.77 -3.54 34.09
C PHE A 352 52.22 -3.16 34.40
N SER A 353 53.07 -3.20 33.37
CA SER A 353 54.35 -2.49 33.32
C SER A 353 54.13 -0.97 33.26
N ALA A 354 55.18 -0.19 33.56
CA ALA A 354 55.11 1.28 33.50
C ALA A 354 54.68 1.78 32.10
N ARG A 355 55.14 1.13 31.03
CA ARG A 355 54.77 1.46 29.65
C ARG A 355 53.31 1.14 29.33
N GLU A 356 52.78 0.04 29.84
CA GLU A 356 51.37 -0.34 29.66
C GLU A 356 50.44 0.60 30.43
N LYS A 357 50.86 1.09 31.61
CA LYS A 357 50.13 2.14 32.34
C LYS A 357 50.04 3.42 31.51
N ASP A 358 51.14 3.87 30.91
CA ASP A 358 51.14 5.06 30.05
C ASP A 358 50.25 4.85 28.80
N LEU A 359 50.29 3.68 28.18
CA LEU A 359 49.42 3.35 27.03
C LEU A 359 47.93 3.31 27.43
N PHE A 360 47.62 2.77 28.61
CA PHE A 360 46.26 2.74 29.14
C PHE A 360 45.73 4.14 29.50
N LEU A 361 46.60 5.02 30.01
CA LEU A 361 46.26 6.43 30.21
C LEU A 361 45.97 7.12 28.86
N SER A 362 46.81 6.90 27.84
CA SER A 362 46.56 7.41 26.48
C SER A 362 45.24 6.87 25.90
N PHE A 363 44.92 5.59 26.14
CA PHE A 363 43.63 5.00 25.75
C PHE A 363 42.46 5.73 26.41
N CYS A 364 42.55 6.00 27.72
CA CYS A 364 41.51 6.73 28.46
C CYS A 364 41.36 8.17 27.96
N CYS A 365 42.47 8.86 27.67
CA CYS A 365 42.44 10.20 27.09
C CYS A 365 41.79 10.19 25.70
N SER A 366 42.16 9.26 24.80
CA SER A 366 41.52 9.15 23.49
C SER A 366 40.03 8.80 23.58
N TYR A 367 39.61 8.00 24.56
CA TYR A 367 38.19 7.78 24.82
C TYR A 367 37.47 9.08 25.24
N ALA A 368 38.07 9.85 26.16
CA ALA A 368 37.46 11.04 26.75
C ALA A 368 37.48 12.27 25.83
N GLU A 369 38.58 12.51 25.12
CA GLU A 369 38.84 13.73 24.35
C GLU A 369 38.52 13.57 22.86
N ASP A 370 38.66 12.35 22.31
CA ASP A 370 38.43 12.10 20.88
C ASP A 370 37.08 11.43 20.63
N LEU A 371 36.84 10.26 21.23
CA LEU A 371 35.66 9.44 20.91
C LEU A 371 34.35 10.08 21.36
N LEU A 372 34.23 10.44 22.66
CA LEU A 372 32.98 10.96 23.22
C LEU A 372 32.54 12.27 22.55
N PRO A 373 33.41 13.30 22.37
CA PRO A 373 33.02 14.54 21.71
C PRO A 373 32.67 14.31 20.24
N PHE A 374 33.35 13.38 19.56
CA PHE A 374 33.04 13.05 18.17
C PHE A 374 31.67 12.40 18.02
N ILE A 375 31.32 11.39 18.85
CA ILE A 375 29.98 10.77 18.84
C ILE A 375 28.91 11.81 19.17
N ASN A 376 29.16 12.71 20.13
CA ASN A 376 28.22 13.77 20.46
C ASN A 376 28.00 14.74 19.28
N ARG A 377 29.07 15.06 18.55
CA ARG A 377 28.98 15.89 17.34
C ARG A 377 28.18 15.19 16.22
N CYS A 378 28.38 13.88 16.02
CA CYS A 378 27.57 13.10 15.08
C CYS A 378 26.08 13.16 15.45
N LEU A 379 25.77 13.01 16.73
CA LEU A 379 24.40 13.07 17.24
C LEU A 379 23.76 14.45 17.00
N GLN A 380 24.50 15.54 17.25
CA GLN A 380 24.03 16.90 16.99
C GLN A 380 23.84 17.22 15.50
N ILE A 381 24.52 16.49 14.60
CA ILE A 381 24.31 16.62 13.15
C ILE A 381 23.08 15.85 12.70
N LEU A 382 22.82 14.68 13.29
CA LEU A 382 21.58 13.93 13.05
C LEU A 382 20.36 14.65 13.63
N PHE A 383 20.51 15.28 14.79
CA PHE A 383 19.48 16.06 15.46
C PHE A 383 19.96 17.48 15.76
N PRO A 384 19.93 18.39 14.77
CA PRO A 384 20.38 19.76 14.94
C PRO A 384 19.65 20.47 16.08
N PRO A 385 20.35 21.00 17.11
CA PRO A 385 19.71 21.69 18.23
C PRO A 385 18.79 22.84 17.79
N ASN A 386 19.17 23.54 16.72
CA ASN A 386 18.36 24.61 16.13
C ASN A 386 17.00 24.11 15.62
N GLN A 387 16.96 22.93 15.00
CA GLN A 387 15.72 22.33 14.50
C GLN A 387 14.84 21.84 15.65
N ILE A 388 15.42 21.21 16.67
CA ILE A 388 14.68 20.76 17.86
C ILE A 388 14.09 21.97 18.60
N ALA A 389 14.88 23.02 18.82
CA ALA A 389 14.45 24.28 19.43
C ALA A 389 13.27 24.91 18.67
N LEU A 390 13.35 24.94 17.34
CA LEU A 390 12.28 25.44 16.48
C LEU A 390 10.98 24.65 16.63
N ILE A 391 11.06 23.31 16.65
CA ILE A 391 9.88 22.43 16.79
C ILE A 391 9.24 22.58 18.17
N LEU A 392 10.05 22.72 19.22
CA LEU A 392 9.58 22.93 20.59
C LEU A 392 9.10 24.37 20.86
N GLY A 393 9.41 25.32 19.96
CA GLY A 393 9.08 26.73 20.14
C GLY A 393 9.86 27.42 21.27
N VAL A 394 11.08 26.95 21.56
CA VAL A 394 11.94 27.47 22.65
C VAL A 394 13.30 27.92 22.11
N PRO A 395 14.00 28.89 22.74
CA PRO A 395 15.35 29.25 22.34
C PRO A 395 16.34 28.11 22.64
N VAL A 396 17.40 28.00 21.84
CA VAL A 396 18.43 26.95 21.97
C VAL A 396 19.06 26.92 23.35
N SER A 397 19.21 28.08 24.00
CA SER A 397 19.72 28.18 25.38
C SER A 397 18.87 27.46 26.43
N GLN A 398 17.58 27.21 26.15
CA GLN A 398 16.66 26.55 27.06
C GLN A 398 16.47 25.06 26.77
N LEU A 399 17.11 24.50 25.73
CA LEU A 399 17.01 23.08 25.38
C LEU A 399 17.40 22.16 26.54
N HIS A 400 18.43 22.52 27.31
CA HIS A 400 18.88 21.75 28.47
C HIS A 400 17.79 21.52 29.52
N ARG A 401 16.72 22.35 29.55
CA ARG A 401 15.60 22.20 30.49
C ARG A 401 14.63 21.07 30.10
N PHE A 402 14.68 20.63 28.84
CA PHE A 402 13.84 19.58 28.28
C PHE A 402 14.57 18.23 28.17
N GLY A 403 15.67 18.07 28.91
CA GLY A 403 16.49 16.86 28.90
C GLY A 403 17.65 16.93 27.91
N SER A 404 18.28 15.77 27.69
CA SER A 404 19.45 15.59 26.83
C SER A 404 19.03 15.34 25.37
N LEU A 405 18.22 16.25 24.80
CA LEU A 405 17.73 16.13 23.42
C LEU A 405 18.84 16.38 22.41
N GLY A 406 19.27 15.33 21.71
CA GLY A 406 20.33 15.41 20.69
C GLY A 406 21.71 15.70 21.29
N ASN A 407 21.91 15.44 22.59
CA ASN A 407 23.18 15.70 23.28
C ASN A 407 23.45 14.62 24.33
N ILE A 408 24.72 14.30 24.55
CA ILE A 408 25.19 13.34 25.54
C ILE A 408 25.86 14.12 26.69
N ASP A 409 25.58 13.76 27.93
CA ASP A 409 26.27 14.31 29.10
C ASP A 409 27.62 13.60 29.30
N ILE A 410 28.64 14.17 28.66
CA ILE A 410 30.03 13.70 28.69
C ILE A 410 30.58 13.72 30.13
N ALA A 411 30.23 14.73 30.93
CA ALA A 411 30.73 14.85 32.31
C ALA A 411 30.19 13.71 33.18
N ALA A 412 28.90 13.37 33.05
CA ALA A 412 28.31 12.23 33.75
C ALA A 412 28.95 10.89 33.34
N ILE A 413 29.28 10.70 32.05
CA ILE A 413 29.95 9.49 31.55
C ILE A 413 31.37 9.37 32.11
N LEU A 414 32.12 10.46 32.16
CA LEU A 414 33.53 10.45 32.58
C LEU A 414 33.71 10.48 34.10
N THR A 415 32.68 10.82 34.89
CA THR A 415 32.74 10.87 36.36
C THR A 415 33.37 9.61 36.97
N PRO A 416 33.02 8.36 36.56
CA PRO A 416 33.65 7.14 37.06
C PRO A 416 35.13 6.96 36.68
N LEU A 417 35.60 7.58 35.59
CA LEU A 417 36.99 7.52 35.09
C LEU A 417 37.86 8.70 35.55
N SER A 418 37.29 9.65 36.29
CA SER A 418 37.96 10.88 36.73
C SER A 418 39.25 10.68 37.54
N PHE A 419 39.45 9.53 38.18
CA PHE A 419 40.67 9.22 38.93
C PHE A 419 41.85 8.76 38.05
N LEU A 420 41.58 8.36 36.80
CA LEU A 420 42.58 7.91 35.82
C LEU A 420 42.94 9.01 34.82
N LEU A 421 41.99 9.90 34.52
CA LEU A 421 42.23 11.00 33.61
C LEU A 421 43.09 12.08 34.31
N PRO A 422 43.98 12.77 33.57
CA PRO A 422 44.65 13.96 34.10
C PRO A 422 43.59 14.92 34.65
N GLN A 423 43.80 15.45 35.86
CA GLN A 423 42.92 16.49 36.38
C GLN A 423 43.02 17.70 35.46
N ILE A 424 42.08 17.82 34.55
CA ILE A 424 41.83 19.07 33.84
C ILE A 424 41.36 20.03 34.93
N GLU A 425 42.21 20.98 35.32
CA GLU A 425 41.76 22.20 35.99
C GLU A 425 40.74 22.84 35.04
N ILE A 426 39.47 22.55 35.26
CA ILE A 426 38.38 23.36 34.71
C ILE A 426 38.45 24.66 35.50
N ALA A 427 39.29 25.59 35.04
CA ALA A 427 39.09 26.99 35.34
C ALA A 427 37.62 27.30 34.97
N PRO A 428 36.86 27.99 35.83
CA PRO A 428 35.54 28.45 35.45
C PRO A 428 35.73 29.49 34.36
N GLU A 429 35.82 29.05 33.11
CA GLU A 429 35.45 29.92 32.01
C GLU A 429 33.99 30.28 32.29
N GLU A 430 33.80 31.56 32.58
CA GLU A 430 32.54 32.24 32.46
C GLU A 430 31.79 31.69 31.26
N ILE A 431 30.47 31.59 31.38
CA ILE A 431 29.56 31.39 30.25
C ILE A 431 29.71 32.61 29.32
N GLN A 432 30.79 32.65 28.56
CA GLN A 432 30.89 33.36 27.31
C GLN A 432 30.34 32.35 26.31
N LEU A 433 29.05 32.52 26.03
CA LEU A 433 28.49 32.09 24.75
C LEU A 433 29.57 32.32 23.68
N PRO A 434 29.87 31.35 22.80
CA PRO A 434 30.60 31.71 21.61
C PRO A 434 29.78 32.82 20.96
N GLU A 435 30.32 34.04 20.96
CA GLU A 435 29.95 35.01 19.96
C GLU A 435 30.20 34.28 18.64
N ILE A 436 29.11 33.77 18.07
CA ILE A 436 29.07 33.38 16.67
C ILE A 436 29.34 34.69 15.95
N SER A 437 30.63 34.95 15.71
CA SER A 437 31.06 35.96 14.77
C SER A 437 30.28 35.67 13.50
N SER A 438 29.47 36.64 13.11
CA SER A 438 28.49 36.61 12.03
C SER A 438 29.09 36.43 10.63
N ASP A 439 30.29 35.87 10.50
CA ASP A 439 31.06 35.78 9.26
C ASP A 439 31.58 34.35 9.00
N ILE A 440 30.83 33.33 9.39
CA ILE A 440 30.92 32.04 8.67
C ILE A 440 29.88 32.12 7.58
N ASP A 441 30.34 32.37 6.36
CA ASP A 441 29.52 32.33 5.16
C ASP A 441 28.99 30.89 4.98
N ILE A 442 27.77 30.64 5.48
CA ILE A 442 27.03 29.37 5.34
C ILE A 442 26.46 29.23 3.92
N SER A 443 26.77 30.15 3.01
CA SER A 443 26.33 30.09 1.63
C SER A 443 26.65 28.78 0.92
N PRO A 444 27.78 28.07 1.09
CA PRO A 444 28.02 26.84 0.32
C PRO A 444 27.33 25.59 0.87
N GLU A 445 27.04 25.51 2.18
CA GLU A 445 26.38 24.33 2.79
C GLU A 445 24.85 24.45 2.81
N LEU A 446 24.31 25.66 3.00
CA LEU A 446 22.88 25.90 2.74
C LEU A 446 22.59 25.81 1.25
N SER A 447 23.50 26.28 0.38
CA SER A 447 23.38 26.07 -1.07
C SER A 447 23.53 24.61 -1.46
N GLY A 448 24.41 23.82 -0.82
CA GLY A 448 24.54 22.38 -1.11
C GLY A 448 23.27 21.59 -0.80
N LEU A 449 22.67 21.79 0.38
CA LEU A 449 21.42 21.13 0.77
C LEU A 449 20.20 21.71 0.06
N THR A 450 20.14 23.02 -0.22
CA THR A 450 19.06 23.59 -1.05
C THR A 450 19.23 23.28 -2.53
N LEU A 451 20.44 23.15 -3.09
CA LEU A 451 20.67 22.66 -4.46
C LEU A 451 20.46 21.15 -4.56
N GLU A 452 20.73 20.35 -3.54
CA GLU A 452 20.40 18.92 -3.56
C GLU A 452 18.90 18.71 -3.42
N THR A 453 18.23 19.48 -2.56
CA THR A 453 16.77 19.44 -2.41
C THR A 453 16.08 20.04 -3.65
N GLN A 454 16.58 21.13 -4.22
CA GLN A 454 16.10 21.68 -5.50
C GLN A 454 16.49 20.79 -6.69
N ARG A 455 17.62 20.08 -6.69
CA ARG A 455 17.97 19.09 -7.74
C ARG A 455 17.10 17.86 -7.63
N GLN A 456 16.75 17.42 -6.42
CA GLN A 456 15.79 16.34 -6.22
C GLN A 456 14.37 16.79 -6.59
N GLU A 457 13.94 18.01 -6.24
CA GLU A 457 12.66 18.56 -6.68
C GLU A 457 12.61 18.77 -8.19
N VAL A 458 13.69 19.26 -8.83
CA VAL A 458 13.80 19.41 -10.29
C VAL A 458 13.91 18.05 -10.98
N GLN A 459 14.58 17.04 -10.40
CA GLN A 459 14.56 15.67 -10.91
C GLN A 459 13.19 15.03 -10.77
N THR A 460 12.48 15.28 -9.68
CA THR A 460 11.12 14.75 -9.45
C THR A 460 10.14 15.43 -10.39
N GLN A 461 10.27 16.75 -10.62
CA GLN A 461 9.50 17.49 -11.61
C GLN A 461 9.87 17.08 -13.04
N GLN A 462 11.14 16.81 -13.35
CA GLN A 462 11.56 16.27 -14.65
C GLN A 462 10.99 14.87 -14.88
N GLN A 463 11.00 14.00 -13.86
CA GLN A 463 10.37 12.68 -13.93
C GLN A 463 8.84 12.80 -14.06
N GLU A 464 8.18 13.72 -13.34
CA GLU A 464 6.75 13.99 -13.52
C GLU A 464 6.42 14.51 -14.92
N VAL A 465 7.27 15.38 -15.49
CA VAL A 465 7.11 15.90 -16.86
C VAL A 465 7.38 14.81 -17.90
N GLU A 466 8.37 13.95 -17.72
CA GLU A 466 8.60 12.78 -18.58
C GLU A 466 7.45 11.78 -18.49
N THR A 467 6.89 11.56 -17.29
CA THR A 467 5.74 10.66 -17.10
C THR A 467 4.48 11.26 -17.74
N GLN A 468 4.27 12.57 -17.62
CA GLN A 468 3.18 13.27 -18.30
C GLN A 468 3.38 13.30 -19.83
N GLN A 469 4.62 13.44 -20.33
CA GLN A 469 4.91 13.32 -21.76
C GLN A 469 4.64 11.91 -22.28
N GLN A 470 5.01 10.86 -21.53
CA GLN A 470 4.69 9.49 -21.89
C GLN A 470 3.17 9.22 -21.84
N GLU A 471 2.44 9.77 -20.86
CA GLU A 471 0.97 9.69 -20.84
C GLU A 471 0.34 10.43 -22.02
N VAL A 472 0.86 11.59 -22.41
CA VAL A 472 0.38 12.35 -23.58
C VAL A 472 0.70 11.62 -24.90
N GLU A 473 1.88 11.01 -25.04
CA GLU A 473 2.21 10.16 -26.19
C GLU A 473 1.31 8.92 -26.24
N THR A 474 1.03 8.30 -25.09
CA THR A 474 0.12 7.14 -25.01
C THR A 474 -1.31 7.53 -25.38
N GLN A 475 -1.79 8.69 -24.90
CA GLN A 475 -3.10 9.24 -25.28
C GLN A 475 -3.15 9.63 -26.76
N GLN A 476 -2.06 10.19 -27.33
CA GLN A 476 -1.98 10.47 -28.77
C GLN A 476 -2.04 9.19 -29.60
N GLN A 477 -1.31 8.14 -29.22
CA GLN A 477 -1.40 6.84 -29.87
C GLN A 477 -2.81 6.26 -29.76
N GLU A 478 -3.46 6.36 -28.60
CA GLU A 478 -4.83 5.88 -28.42
C GLU A 478 -5.84 6.67 -29.28
N VAL A 479 -5.63 7.98 -29.44
CA VAL A 479 -6.42 8.84 -30.33
C VAL A 479 -6.18 8.48 -31.80
N GLU A 480 -4.94 8.28 -32.24
CA GLU A 480 -4.63 7.82 -33.60
C GLU A 480 -5.26 6.44 -33.88
N THR A 481 -5.23 5.53 -32.90
CA THR A 481 -5.85 4.20 -33.02
C THR A 481 -7.37 4.31 -33.16
N LYS A 482 -8.02 5.18 -32.36
CA LYS A 482 -9.46 5.46 -32.48
C LYS A 482 -9.80 6.14 -33.80
N GLN A 483 -8.92 7.01 -34.31
CA GLN A 483 -9.12 7.70 -35.57
C GLN A 483 -9.05 6.73 -36.76
N GLN A 484 -8.10 5.78 -36.75
CA GLN A 484 -8.04 4.67 -37.71
C GLN A 484 -9.27 3.77 -37.61
N GLU A 485 -9.76 3.46 -36.40
CA GLU A 485 -10.98 2.67 -36.22
C GLU A 485 -12.22 3.38 -36.78
N VAL A 486 -12.28 4.71 -36.63
CA VAL A 486 -13.34 5.55 -37.21
C VAL A 486 -13.26 5.58 -38.73
N GLU A 487 -12.08 5.76 -39.32
CA GLU A 487 -11.89 5.71 -40.78
C GLU A 487 -12.29 4.33 -41.34
N THR A 488 -11.96 3.25 -40.65
CA THR A 488 -12.33 1.89 -41.04
C THR A 488 -13.85 1.71 -41.04
N LYS A 489 -14.53 2.18 -39.98
CA LYS A 489 -16.00 2.16 -39.90
C LYS A 489 -16.65 3.04 -40.97
N GLN A 490 -16.03 4.16 -41.32
CA GLN A 490 -16.53 5.06 -42.34
C GLN A 490 -16.44 4.42 -43.74
N GLN A 491 -15.35 3.71 -44.03
CA GLN A 491 -15.22 2.90 -45.25
C GLN A 491 -16.25 1.75 -45.29
N GLU A 492 -16.49 1.06 -44.17
CA GLU A 492 -17.52 0.01 -44.09
C GLU A 492 -18.93 0.57 -44.37
N VAL A 493 -19.23 1.77 -43.88
CA VAL A 493 -20.50 2.47 -44.14
C VAL A 493 -20.63 2.88 -45.60
N GLU A 494 -19.58 3.43 -46.21
CA GLU A 494 -19.58 3.75 -47.66
C GLU A 494 -19.79 2.50 -48.52
N THR A 495 -19.16 1.40 -48.15
CA THR A 495 -19.31 0.11 -48.84
C THR A 495 -20.75 -0.41 -48.71
N HIS A 496 -21.34 -0.34 -47.51
CA HIS A 496 -22.75 -0.68 -47.30
C HIS A 496 -23.69 0.24 -48.07
N GLN A 497 -23.38 1.53 -48.19
CA GLN A 497 -24.21 2.47 -48.92
C GLN A 497 -24.19 2.19 -50.43
N GLN A 498 -23.02 1.85 -50.99
CA GLN A 498 -22.91 1.40 -52.38
C GLN A 498 -23.67 0.08 -52.63
N GLU A 499 -23.61 -0.87 -51.70
CA GLU A 499 -24.42 -2.10 -51.81
C GLU A 499 -25.93 -1.81 -51.79
N VAL A 500 -26.37 -0.87 -50.96
CA VAL A 500 -27.78 -0.46 -50.88
C VAL A 500 -28.22 0.26 -52.16
N GLU A 501 -27.40 1.15 -52.72
CA GLU A 501 -27.68 1.80 -54.01
C GLU A 501 -27.74 0.78 -55.15
N THR A 502 -26.83 -0.20 -55.16
CA THR A 502 -26.84 -1.28 -56.16
C THR A 502 -28.11 -2.11 -56.05
N LYS A 503 -28.54 -2.47 -54.83
CA LYS A 503 -29.80 -3.18 -54.58
C LYS A 503 -31.02 -2.33 -54.94
N GLN A 504 -30.99 -1.01 -54.74
CA GLN A 504 -32.07 -0.12 -55.16
C GLN A 504 -32.18 -0.05 -56.68
N GLN A 505 -31.06 0.04 -57.40
CA GLN A 505 -31.05 0.00 -58.87
C GLN A 505 -31.55 -1.35 -59.41
N GLU A 506 -31.17 -2.48 -58.80
CA GLU A 506 -31.70 -3.80 -59.16
C GLU A 506 -33.22 -3.89 -58.92
N VAL A 507 -33.72 -3.32 -57.83
CA VAL A 507 -35.16 -3.27 -57.53
C VAL A 507 -35.91 -2.35 -58.50
N GLU A 508 -35.31 -1.24 -58.93
CA GLU A 508 -35.90 -0.37 -59.96
C GLU A 508 -35.92 -1.06 -61.33
N LEU A 509 -34.85 -1.74 -61.75
CA LEU A 509 -34.84 -2.55 -62.96
C LEU A 509 -35.89 -3.68 -62.92
N SER A 510 -36.07 -4.29 -61.74
CA SER A 510 -37.08 -5.33 -61.50
C SER A 510 -38.52 -4.77 -61.55
N LYS A 511 -38.72 -3.50 -61.20
CA LYS A 511 -40.02 -2.82 -61.30
C LYS A 511 -40.31 -2.33 -62.71
N GLU A 512 -39.30 -1.94 -63.49
CA GLU A 512 -39.48 -1.60 -64.91
C GLU A 512 -39.80 -2.84 -65.75
N THR A 513 -39.12 -3.96 -65.50
CA THR A 513 -39.44 -5.26 -66.12
C THR A 513 -40.78 -5.83 -65.65
N GLY A 514 -41.17 -5.61 -64.39
CA GLY A 514 -42.50 -5.98 -63.89
C GLY A 514 -43.63 -5.07 -64.42
N LYS A 515 -43.34 -3.85 -64.87
CA LYS A 515 -44.32 -2.97 -65.53
C LYS A 515 -44.51 -3.31 -67.01
N SER A 516 -43.45 -3.73 -67.73
CA SER A 516 -43.59 -4.21 -69.10
C SER A 516 -44.44 -5.49 -69.19
N ASP A 517 -44.39 -6.36 -68.17
CA ASP A 517 -45.21 -7.58 -68.14
C ASP A 517 -46.67 -7.35 -67.73
N SER A 518 -47.03 -6.14 -67.26
CA SER A 518 -48.40 -5.78 -66.88
C SER A 518 -49.14 -4.91 -67.90
N GLU A 519 -48.46 -4.40 -68.93
CA GLU A 519 -49.10 -3.68 -70.05
C GLU A 519 -49.39 -4.58 -71.27
N ASP A 520 -48.87 -5.81 -71.30
CA ASP A 520 -49.04 -6.76 -72.44
C ASP A 520 -50.13 -7.84 -72.23
N GLN A 521 -51.03 -7.71 -71.24
CA GLN A 521 -52.13 -8.69 -71.03
C GLN A 521 -53.55 -8.18 -71.34
N ASP A 522 -53.71 -6.94 -71.81
CA ASP A 522 -55.02 -6.38 -72.19
C ASP A 522 -55.04 -5.83 -73.63
N GLU A 523 -54.45 -6.51 -74.62
CA GLU A 523 -54.76 -6.26 -76.04
C GLU A 523 -54.18 -7.35 -76.97
N ASP A 524 -54.74 -8.57 -76.98
CA ASP A 524 -55.04 -9.29 -78.24
C ASP A 524 -55.74 -10.64 -77.99
N PHE A 525 -57.08 -10.63 -78.04
CA PHE A 525 -57.85 -11.77 -78.53
C PHE A 525 -59.04 -11.22 -79.31
N SER A 526 -58.76 -10.74 -80.52
CA SER A 526 -59.73 -10.61 -81.60
C SER A 526 -59.04 -10.81 -82.94
N LEU A 527 -59.43 -11.90 -83.63
CA LEU A 527 -59.20 -12.24 -85.05
C LEU A 527 -57.80 -12.83 -85.32
N GLU A 528 -57.61 -14.08 -85.77
CA GLU A 528 -58.39 -15.00 -86.61
C GLU A 528 -58.19 -16.47 -86.21
#